data_AF-A0A934GNN3-F1
#
_entry.id   AF-A0A934GNN3-F1
#
_cell.length_a   1.000
_cell.length_b   1.000
_cell.length_c   1.000
_cell.angle_alpha   90.00
_cell.angle_beta   90.00
_cell.angle_gamma   90.00
#
_symmetry.space_group_name_H-M   'P 1'
#
loop_
_entity.id
_entity.type
_entity.pdbx_description
1 polymer ?
#
loop_
_entity_poly.entity_id
_entity_poly.type
_entity_poly.pdbx_seq_one_letter_code
_entity_poly.pdbx_strand_id
1 'polypeptide(L)'
;MTPRGAAPLIEMRLAGQCPAGEVWITVGEGRDPDWWKWSNTLAMPELLVRPEDPIDHLDFRCVHGLNVILFSETWDDRAARAHDRLVEYVHELCVMCPEFGFDIGWRWIKGIGRVEFGEAHFIEELKNAQAEATHFAVKGDKVAYKAAQSNERRIREAAPWLR
;
A
#
# COMPACT_ATOMS: atom_id res chain seq x y z
N MET A 1 9.40 -0.39 20.42
CA MET A 1 8.15 0.32 20.76
C MET A 1 7.16 0.10 19.61
N THR A 2 5.86 0.15 19.81
CA THR A 2 4.88 0.03 18.71
C THR A 2 4.10 1.33 18.56
N PRO A 3 3.55 1.64 17.37
CA PRO A 3 2.61 2.75 17.21
C PRO A 3 1.42 2.63 18.16
N ARG A 4 0.80 3.76 18.50
CA ARG A 4 -0.45 3.77 19.27
C ARG A 4 -1.55 3.10 18.46
N GLY A 5 -2.43 2.35 19.12
CA GLY A 5 -3.46 1.55 18.46
C GLY A 5 -2.97 0.24 17.84
N ALA A 6 -1.67 -0.10 17.93
CA ALA A 6 -1.12 -1.32 17.32
C ALA A 6 -1.41 -2.59 18.11
N ALA A 7 -1.58 -2.51 19.45
CA ALA A 7 -1.75 -3.70 20.28
C ALA A 7 -2.93 -4.60 19.84
N PRO A 8 -4.14 -4.07 19.57
CA PRO A 8 -5.24 -4.90 19.09
C PRO A 8 -5.02 -5.48 17.69
N LEU A 9 -4.27 -4.77 16.82
CA LEU A 9 -3.89 -5.30 15.51
C LEU A 9 -2.91 -6.45 15.67
N ILE A 10 -1.95 -6.33 16.58
CA ILE A 10 -1.01 -7.41 16.91
C ILE A 10 -1.76 -8.63 17.42
N GLU A 11 -2.71 -8.46 18.35
CA GLU A 11 -3.53 -9.55 18.87
C GLU A 11 -4.34 -10.25 17.75
N MET A 12 -5.00 -9.48 16.89
CA MET A 12 -5.71 -10.00 15.71
C MET A 12 -4.79 -10.82 14.80
N ARG A 13 -3.59 -10.31 14.52
CA ARG A 13 -2.61 -10.98 13.64
C ARG A 13 -2.06 -12.26 14.29
N LEU A 14 -1.80 -12.25 15.59
CA LEU A 14 -1.37 -13.43 16.34
C LEU A 14 -2.47 -14.51 16.41
N ALA A 15 -3.74 -14.12 16.36
CA ALA A 15 -4.87 -15.05 16.21
C ALA A 15 -5.04 -15.60 14.78
N GLY A 16 -4.12 -15.28 13.85
CA GLY A 16 -4.18 -15.72 12.46
C GLY A 16 -5.21 -14.96 11.62
N GLN A 17 -5.72 -13.84 12.12
CA GLN A 17 -6.70 -13.02 11.41
C GLN A 17 -6.02 -11.86 10.67
N CYS A 18 -6.67 -11.37 9.62
CA CYS A 18 -6.28 -10.17 8.88
C CYS A 18 -7.41 -9.15 8.95
N PRO A 19 -7.11 -7.84 9.01
CA PRO A 19 -8.13 -6.84 8.79
C PRO A 19 -8.70 -6.98 7.38
N ALA A 20 -10.00 -6.70 7.22
CA ALA A 20 -10.69 -6.82 5.94
C ALA A 20 -10.33 -5.71 4.94
N GLY A 21 -9.80 -4.59 5.42
CA GLY A 21 -9.40 -3.43 4.62
C GLY A 21 -7.98 -2.98 4.92
N GLU A 22 -7.63 -1.78 4.45
CA GLU A 22 -6.33 -1.17 4.69
C GLU A 22 -6.16 -0.74 6.15
N VAL A 23 -4.90 -0.61 6.58
CA VAL A 23 -4.54 -0.01 7.87
C VAL A 23 -4.19 1.46 7.65
N TRP A 24 -4.84 2.36 8.39
CA TRP A 24 -4.54 3.78 8.36
C TRP A 24 -3.46 4.10 9.39
N ILE A 25 -2.38 4.78 8.99
CA ILE A 25 -1.32 5.24 9.87
C ILE A 25 -1.20 6.75 9.72
N THR A 26 -1.48 7.47 10.80
CA THR A 26 -1.29 8.93 10.84
C THR A 26 0.06 9.26 11.48
N VAL A 27 0.85 10.10 10.83
CA VAL A 27 2.07 10.71 11.39
C VAL A 27 1.80 12.17 11.69
N GLY A 28 1.83 12.52 12.99
CA GLY A 28 1.53 13.86 13.48
C GLY A 28 0.78 13.85 14.79
N GLU A 29 0.14 14.97 15.11
CA GLU A 29 -0.75 15.07 16.26
C GLU A 29 -2.06 14.32 16.01
N GLY A 30 -2.66 13.79 17.08
CA GLY A 30 -3.90 13.04 16.95
C GLY A 30 -4.41 12.42 18.24
N ARG A 31 -5.71 12.12 18.23
CA ARG A 31 -6.36 11.34 19.29
C ARG A 31 -5.77 9.94 19.33
N ASP A 32 -5.68 9.34 20.51
CA ASP A 32 -5.33 7.93 20.61
C ASP A 32 -6.36 7.10 19.83
N PRO A 33 -5.93 6.22 18.89
CA PRO A 33 -6.85 5.39 18.14
C PRO A 33 -7.63 4.48 19.08
N ASP A 34 -8.89 4.19 18.73
CA ASP A 34 -9.75 3.24 19.45
C ASP A 34 -10.59 2.37 18.52
N TRP A 35 -10.12 2.18 17.28
CA TRP A 35 -10.77 1.43 16.20
C TRP A 35 -11.23 0.03 16.61
N TRP A 36 -10.52 -0.64 17.54
CA TRP A 36 -10.84 -1.98 18.01
C TRP A 36 -12.18 -2.05 18.75
N LYS A 37 -12.66 -0.93 19.31
CA LYS A 37 -14.00 -0.86 19.93
C LYS A 37 -15.11 -1.08 18.91
N TRP A 38 -14.80 -0.93 17.63
CA TRP A 38 -15.71 -1.07 16.49
C TRP A 38 -15.20 -2.11 15.49
N SER A 39 -14.35 -3.05 15.92
CA SER A 39 -13.75 -4.06 15.04
C SER A 39 -14.76 -5.03 14.41
N ASN A 40 -15.98 -5.08 14.95
CA ASN A 40 -17.11 -5.81 14.39
C ASN A 40 -17.92 -5.00 13.35
N THR A 41 -17.52 -3.76 13.10
CA THR A 41 -18.04 -2.89 12.03
C THR A 41 -17.02 -2.83 10.89
N LEU A 42 -17.34 -2.13 9.80
CA LEU A 42 -16.40 -1.88 8.68
C LEU A 42 -15.25 -0.92 9.06
N ALA A 43 -14.91 -0.81 10.35
CA ALA A 43 -13.85 0.06 10.84
C ALA A 43 -12.48 -0.48 10.40
N MET A 44 -11.72 0.38 9.74
CA MET A 44 -10.33 0.12 9.36
C MET A 44 -9.43 0.29 10.57
N PRO A 45 -8.39 -0.55 10.77
CA PRO A 45 -7.45 -0.31 11.85
C PRO A 45 -6.74 1.04 11.69
N GLU A 46 -6.73 1.82 12.76
CA GLU A 46 -6.07 3.13 12.84
C GLU A 46 -4.87 3.06 13.78
N LEU A 47 -3.71 3.50 13.30
CA LEU A 47 -2.48 3.66 14.07
C LEU A 47 -2.06 5.12 14.09
N LEU A 48 -1.41 5.53 15.18
CA LEU A 48 -0.88 6.88 15.32
C LEU A 48 0.59 6.83 15.71
N VAL A 49 1.39 7.65 15.01
CA VAL A 49 2.80 7.94 15.28
C VAL A 49 2.90 9.43 15.62
N ARG A 50 3.04 9.74 16.91
CA ARG A 50 3.12 11.13 17.40
C ARG A 50 4.49 11.73 17.25
N PRO A 51 4.66 13.07 17.32
CA PRO A 51 5.97 13.71 17.17
C PRO A 51 7.04 13.19 18.15
N GLU A 52 6.66 12.85 19.38
CA GLU A 52 7.57 12.34 20.42
C GLU A 52 8.01 10.88 20.23
N ASP A 53 7.32 10.11 19.38
CA ASP A 53 7.64 8.71 19.19
C ASP A 53 8.99 8.56 18.44
N PRO A 54 9.88 7.65 18.85
CA PRO A 54 11.15 7.41 18.17
C PRO A 54 10.92 6.56 16.91
N ILE A 55 10.67 7.21 15.77
CA ILE A 55 10.19 6.57 14.53
C ILE A 55 11.09 5.41 14.05
N ASP A 56 12.41 5.57 14.18
CA ASP A 56 13.39 4.55 13.78
C ASP A 56 13.37 3.30 14.67
N HIS A 57 12.78 3.41 15.87
CA HIS A 57 12.64 2.33 16.85
C HIS A 57 11.20 1.81 16.98
N LEU A 58 10.29 2.31 16.13
CA LEU A 58 8.94 1.77 16.02
C LEU A 58 8.95 0.44 15.26
N ASP A 59 8.23 -0.51 15.84
CA ASP A 59 8.01 -1.84 15.30
C ASP A 59 6.72 -1.86 14.48
N PHE A 60 6.88 -1.87 13.16
CA PHE A 60 5.80 -1.94 12.19
C PHE A 60 5.50 -3.37 11.71
N ARG A 61 6.05 -4.41 12.34
CA ARG A 61 5.80 -5.80 11.91
C ARG A 61 4.33 -6.21 11.95
N CYS A 62 3.51 -5.51 12.74
CA CYS A 62 2.06 -5.72 12.77
C CYS A 62 1.37 -5.47 11.41
N VAL A 63 1.95 -4.63 10.55
CA VAL A 63 1.43 -4.34 9.19
C VAL A 63 2.14 -5.13 8.09
N HIS A 64 2.91 -6.16 8.46
CA HIS A 64 3.63 -6.97 7.48
C HIS A 64 2.67 -7.62 6.47
N GLY A 65 2.92 -7.35 5.18
CA GLY A 65 2.13 -7.86 4.05
C GLY A 65 0.72 -7.26 3.93
N LEU A 66 0.41 -6.20 4.68
CA LEU A 66 -0.88 -5.49 4.57
C LEU A 66 -0.78 -4.31 3.59
N ASN A 67 -1.95 -3.84 3.16
CA ASN A 67 -2.10 -2.55 2.48
C ASN A 67 -2.24 -1.45 3.53
N VAL A 68 -1.45 -0.40 3.41
CA VAL A 68 -1.37 0.68 4.39
C VAL A 68 -1.63 2.03 3.72
N ILE A 69 -2.38 2.89 4.40
CA ILE A 69 -2.49 4.31 4.07
C ILE A 69 -1.64 5.06 5.08
N LEU A 70 -0.60 5.75 4.62
CA LEU A 70 0.20 6.67 5.41
C LEU A 70 -0.32 8.09 5.18
N PHE A 71 -0.89 8.67 6.23
CA PHE A 71 -1.38 10.04 6.22
C PHE A 71 -0.47 10.96 7.03
N SER A 72 -0.14 12.12 6.49
CA SER A 72 0.45 13.23 7.24
C SER A 72 -0.03 14.55 6.68
N GLU A 73 -0.28 15.55 7.54
CA GLU A 73 -0.74 16.87 7.12
C GLU A 73 0.32 17.61 6.28
N THR A 74 1.59 17.37 6.60
CA THR A 74 2.77 17.95 5.94
C THR A 74 3.79 16.86 5.61
N TRP A 75 4.51 17.01 4.50
CA TRP A 75 5.55 16.05 4.11
C TRP A 75 6.93 16.49 4.61
N ASP A 76 7.17 16.24 5.89
CA ASP A 76 8.44 16.53 6.54
C ASP A 76 9.38 15.30 6.58
N ASP A 77 10.58 15.50 7.12
CA ASP A 77 11.57 14.43 7.31
C ASP A 77 11.03 13.25 8.14
N ARG A 78 10.04 13.50 9.01
CA ARG A 78 9.45 12.47 9.85
C ARG A 78 8.48 11.61 9.04
N ALA A 79 7.62 12.21 8.22
CA ALA A 79 6.76 11.49 7.29
C ALA A 79 7.58 10.67 6.29
N ALA A 80 8.67 11.23 5.76
CA ALA A 80 9.60 10.52 4.89
C ALA A 80 10.25 9.31 5.59
N ARG A 81 10.72 9.46 6.84
CA ARG A 81 11.24 8.33 7.62
C ARG A 81 10.17 7.27 7.90
N ALA A 82 8.93 7.65 8.20
CA ALA A 82 7.83 6.69 8.35
C ALA A 82 7.64 5.88 7.07
N HIS A 83 7.60 6.56 5.92
CA HIS A 83 7.50 5.92 4.61
C HIS A 83 8.61 4.88 4.43
N ASP A 84 9.87 5.27 4.61
CA ASP A 84 11.02 4.39 4.38
C ASP A 84 11.00 3.16 5.30
N ARG A 85 10.57 3.34 6.56
CA ARG A 85 10.40 2.21 7.49
C ARG A 85 9.23 1.32 7.09
N LEU A 86 8.12 1.87 6.61
CA LEU A 86 6.92 1.10 6.28
C LEU A 86 7.08 0.25 5.03
N VAL A 87 7.77 0.74 3.99
CA VAL A 87 8.00 -0.01 2.74
C VAL A 87 8.78 -1.32 2.96
N GLU A 88 9.51 -1.46 4.07
CA GLU A 88 10.16 -2.72 4.47
C GLU A 88 9.14 -3.84 4.81
N TYR A 89 7.97 -3.48 5.32
CA TYR A 89 7.01 -4.44 5.89
C TYR A 89 5.78 -4.65 5.02
N VAL A 90 5.23 -3.59 4.46
CA VAL A 90 3.91 -3.57 3.80
C VAL A 90 3.92 -4.25 2.42
N HIS A 91 2.74 -4.65 1.95
CA HIS A 91 2.55 -5.07 0.56
C HIS A 91 2.38 -3.87 -0.37
N GLU A 92 1.58 -2.90 0.06
CA GLU A 92 1.31 -1.63 -0.63
C GLU A 92 1.25 -0.51 0.40
N LEU A 93 1.80 0.66 0.05
CA LEU A 93 1.76 1.87 0.85
C LEU A 93 1.18 3.01 0.01
N CYS A 94 0.00 3.48 0.38
CA CYS A 94 -0.64 4.66 -0.18
C CYS A 94 -0.26 5.86 0.67
N VAL A 95 0.52 6.80 0.12
CA VAL A 95 0.85 8.06 0.79
C VAL A 95 -0.24 9.07 0.49
N MET A 96 -0.76 9.70 1.54
CA MET A 96 -1.72 10.79 1.44
C MET A 96 -1.20 12.01 2.22
N CYS A 97 -0.98 13.12 1.53
CA CYS A 97 -0.57 14.38 2.15
C CYS A 97 -1.28 15.56 1.47
N PRO A 98 -2.11 16.32 2.20
CA PRO A 98 -2.82 17.48 1.66
C PRO A 98 -1.88 18.57 1.11
N GLU A 99 -0.65 18.68 1.62
CA GLU A 99 0.35 19.65 1.16
C GLU A 99 0.71 19.49 -0.33
N PHE A 100 0.53 18.29 -0.90
CA PHE A 100 0.78 18.04 -2.31
C PHE A 100 -0.28 18.62 -3.26
N GLY A 101 -1.37 19.20 -2.72
CA GLY A 101 -2.41 19.85 -3.51
C GLY A 101 -3.33 18.85 -4.21
N PHE A 102 -3.52 19.01 -5.53
CA PHE A 102 -4.44 18.15 -6.31
C PHE A 102 -3.97 16.70 -6.39
N ASP A 103 -2.66 16.50 -6.41
CA ASP A 103 -2.04 15.18 -6.37
C ASP A 103 -1.91 14.78 -4.90
N ILE A 104 -2.98 14.26 -4.31
CA ILE A 104 -3.07 13.93 -2.87
C ILE A 104 -1.98 12.97 -2.35
N GLY A 105 -1.12 12.42 -3.23
CA GLY A 105 0.06 11.62 -2.93
C GLY A 105 0.39 10.60 -4.00
N TRP A 106 0.93 9.45 -3.60
CA TRP A 106 1.35 8.37 -4.50
C TRP A 106 1.15 7.00 -3.85
N ARG A 107 1.34 5.93 -4.62
CA ARG A 107 1.44 4.57 -4.12
C ARG A 107 2.88 4.08 -4.18
N TRP A 108 3.25 3.23 -3.25
CA TRP A 108 4.40 2.36 -3.37
C TRP A 108 3.90 0.92 -3.32
N ILE A 109 4.35 0.09 -4.27
CA ILE A 109 3.93 -1.31 -4.36
C ILE A 109 5.17 -2.19 -4.29
N LYS A 110 5.12 -3.21 -3.44
CA LYS A 110 6.25 -4.13 -3.27
C LYS A 110 6.60 -4.82 -4.58
N GLY A 111 7.87 -4.73 -4.97
CA GLY A 111 8.39 -5.27 -6.22
C GLY A 111 8.24 -4.36 -7.44
N ILE A 112 7.55 -3.22 -7.31
CA ILE A 112 7.40 -2.21 -8.36
C ILE A 112 8.08 -0.90 -7.96
N GLY A 113 7.85 -0.42 -6.74
CA GLY A 113 8.32 0.87 -6.27
C GLY A 113 7.22 1.93 -6.27
N ARG A 114 7.62 3.21 -6.36
CA ARG A 114 6.70 4.35 -6.35
C ARG A 114 5.97 4.47 -7.69
N VAL A 115 4.67 4.74 -7.61
CA VAL A 115 3.73 4.90 -8.72
C VAL A 115 2.79 6.06 -8.40
N GLU A 116 2.70 7.02 -9.30
CA GLU A 116 1.75 8.13 -9.16
C GLU A 116 0.31 7.62 -9.34
N PHE A 117 -0.68 8.19 -8.64
CA PHE A 117 -2.06 7.69 -8.69
C PHE A 117 -2.62 7.63 -10.11
N GLY A 118 -2.29 8.61 -10.95
CA GLY A 118 -2.70 8.66 -12.35
C GLY A 118 -2.12 7.53 -13.20
N GLU A 119 -1.02 6.90 -12.77
CA GLU A 119 -0.32 5.86 -13.51
C GLU A 119 -0.64 4.44 -13.02
N ALA A 120 -1.38 4.29 -11.92
CA ALA A 120 -1.71 2.99 -11.33
C ALA A 120 -2.47 2.06 -12.29
N HIS A 121 -3.22 2.63 -13.24
CA HIS A 121 -3.95 1.88 -14.26
C HIS A 121 -3.03 0.99 -15.13
N PHE A 122 -1.78 1.42 -15.39
CA PHE A 122 -0.84 0.62 -16.17
C PHE A 122 -0.48 -0.71 -15.48
N ILE A 123 -0.51 -0.77 -14.15
CA ILE A 123 -0.27 -2.01 -13.41
C ILE A 123 -1.42 -2.99 -13.62
N GLU A 124 -2.65 -2.50 -13.53
CA GLU A 124 -3.85 -3.32 -13.72
C GLU A 124 -3.95 -3.81 -15.17
N GLU A 125 -3.71 -2.93 -16.14
CA GLU A 125 -3.66 -3.29 -17.55
C GLU A 125 -2.59 -4.36 -17.82
N LEU A 126 -1.40 -4.23 -17.23
CA LEU A 126 -0.32 -5.20 -17.39
C LEU A 126 -0.71 -6.56 -16.80
N LYS A 127 -1.25 -6.59 -15.57
CA LYS A 127 -1.72 -7.83 -14.92
C LYS A 127 -2.79 -8.52 -15.76
N ASN A 128 -3.73 -7.76 -16.31
CA ASN A 128 -4.78 -8.29 -17.18
C ASN A 128 -4.21 -8.87 -18.48
N ALA A 129 -3.31 -8.15 -19.16
CA ALA A 129 -2.65 -8.64 -20.36
C ALA A 129 -1.87 -9.95 -20.12
N GLN A 130 -1.21 -10.08 -18.97
CA GLN A 130 -0.49 -11.29 -18.58
C GLN A 130 -1.43 -12.47 -18.27
N ALA A 131 -2.54 -12.20 -17.60
CA ALA A 131 -3.57 -13.20 -17.32
C ALA A 131 -4.22 -13.72 -18.62
N GLU A 132 -4.54 -12.82 -19.55
CA GLU A 132 -5.04 -13.15 -20.89
C GLU A 132 -4.03 -14.00 -21.68
N ALA A 133 -2.76 -13.60 -21.70
CA ALA A 133 -1.71 -14.37 -22.36
C ALA A 133 -1.63 -15.80 -21.78
N THR A 134 -1.67 -15.94 -20.46
CA THR A 134 -1.70 -17.24 -19.80
C THR A 134 -2.91 -18.06 -20.22
N HIS A 135 -4.10 -17.45 -20.22
CA HIS A 135 -5.35 -18.10 -20.62
C HIS A 135 -5.31 -18.61 -22.07
N PHE A 136 -4.86 -17.79 -23.01
CA PHE A 136 -4.78 -18.17 -24.43
C PHE A 136 -3.70 -19.23 -24.69
N ALA A 137 -2.59 -19.19 -23.95
CA ALA A 137 -1.56 -20.22 -24.01
C ALA A 137 -2.12 -21.60 -23.61
N VAL A 138 -2.87 -21.66 -22.49
CA VAL A 138 -3.52 -22.90 -22.02
C VAL A 138 -4.54 -23.43 -23.03
N LYS A 139 -5.28 -22.54 -23.70
CA LYS A 139 -6.24 -22.91 -24.75
C LYS A 139 -5.61 -23.30 -26.10
N GLY A 140 -4.30 -23.08 -26.26
CA GLY A 140 -3.61 -23.30 -27.54
C GLY A 140 -3.96 -22.28 -28.62
N ASP A 141 -4.60 -21.15 -28.28
CA ASP A 141 -4.93 -20.09 -29.22
C ASP A 141 -3.71 -19.20 -29.46
N LYS A 142 -2.93 -19.55 -30.49
CA LYS A 142 -1.68 -18.86 -30.82
C LYS A 142 -1.89 -17.43 -31.32
N VAL A 143 -3.05 -17.10 -31.88
CA VAL A 143 -3.32 -15.75 -32.42
C VAL A 143 -3.64 -14.82 -31.26
N ALA A 144 -4.57 -15.21 -30.39
CA ALA A 144 -4.94 -14.43 -29.21
C ALA A 144 -3.76 -14.28 -28.23
N TYR A 145 -2.95 -15.33 -28.07
CA TYR A 145 -1.72 -15.27 -27.27
C TYR A 145 -0.75 -14.18 -27.77
N LYS A 146 -0.47 -14.14 -29.08
CA LYS A 146 0.42 -13.12 -29.66
C LYS A 146 -0.15 -11.70 -29.51
N ALA A 147 -1.47 -11.55 -29.65
CA ALA A 147 -2.13 -10.26 -29.43
C ALA A 147 -1.97 -9.78 -27.98
N ALA A 148 -2.19 -10.66 -27.00
CA ALA A 148 -1.98 -10.35 -25.58
C ALA A 148 -0.51 -9.96 -25.28
N GLN A 149 0.47 -10.70 -25.84
CA GLN A 149 1.89 -10.34 -25.71
C GLN A 149 2.23 -8.99 -26.35
N SER A 150 1.60 -8.64 -27.48
CA SER A 150 1.78 -7.33 -28.11
C SER A 150 1.19 -6.22 -27.26
N ASN A 151 0.05 -6.46 -26.60
CA ASN A 151 -0.56 -5.51 -25.68
C ASN A 151 0.31 -5.30 -24.43
N GLU A 152 0.82 -6.37 -23.83
CA GLU A 152 1.79 -6.28 -22.73
C GLU A 152 2.99 -5.40 -23.11
N ARG A 153 3.56 -5.60 -24.31
CA ARG A 153 4.69 -4.80 -24.78
C ARG A 153 4.32 -3.32 -24.90
N ARG A 154 3.18 -3.00 -25.50
CA ARG A 154 2.67 -1.63 -25.65
C ARG A 154 2.52 -0.94 -24.29
N ILE A 155 2.01 -1.65 -23.28
CA ILE A 155 1.86 -1.11 -21.92
C ILE A 155 3.24 -0.79 -21.32
N ARG A 156 4.22 -1.70 -21.43
CA ARG A 156 5.59 -1.48 -20.95
C ARG A 156 6.33 -0.37 -21.69
N GLU A 157 6.01 -0.14 -22.97
CA GLU A 157 6.54 0.99 -23.74
C GLU A 157 5.92 2.33 -23.27
N ALA A 158 4.64 2.33 -22.91
CA ALA A 158 3.95 3.51 -22.36
C ALA A 158 4.34 3.82 -20.92
N ALA A 159 4.68 2.82 -20.11
CA ALA A 159 5.13 2.93 -18.73
C ALA A 159 6.48 2.21 -18.50
N PRO A 160 7.62 2.81 -18.91
CA PRO A 160 8.93 2.17 -18.86
C PRO A 160 9.44 1.83 -17.46
N TRP A 161 8.80 2.35 -16.41
CA TRP A 161 9.11 2.05 -15.01
C TRP A 161 8.55 0.69 -14.55
N LEU A 162 7.66 0.05 -15.32
CA LEU A 162 7.10 -1.29 -15.04
C LEU A 162 8.03 -2.46 -15.41
N ARG A 163 9.33 -2.23 -15.61
CA ARG A 163 10.26 -3.24 -16.13
C ARG A 163 10.44 -4.45 -15.23
#